data_AF-A0AAW5IC93-F1
#
_entry.id   AF-A0AAW5IC93-F1
#
_cell.length_a   1.000
_cell.length_b   1.000
_cell.length_c   1.000
_cell.angle_alpha   90.00
_cell.angle_beta   90.00
_cell.angle_gamma   90.00
#
_symmetry.space_group_name_H-M   'P 1'
#
loop_
_entity.id
_entity.type
_entity.pdbx_description
1 polymer ?
#
loop_
_entity_poly.entity_id
_entity_poly.type
_entity_poly.pdbx_seq_one_letter_code
_entity_poly.pdbx_strand_id
1 'polypeptide(L)'
;MKIINKYILVAAASLSVVACSQDDGLSNSYLKDSNAVHITAQVGSNEATGGFISRSNPLGSEVEQAKFNEGDAIFVVADNQDAVTYSYDGTSWSPKEKGLHLVWNSNEMNFKAFYPANANDASFTDFTLPTAYNSLEDLALGDYMTFSGSRKRSSDNDGVNLEMERKMVRIVVGLRDVNVWGDTMDEGLELTEVIIHPNTNGYSDGEVVPADSKDVSVKAYKHTDGKFYALITPTKPVSDMYNYLLFMTVKVAKPDGTGEQEFEVRRIPHTGTEAGSSYEYFLKIGKDELVVDKITVSDWKTGEAIPGGEALDDVSFVKKTIADALAANKTDIELTLPANADKSVFDAIREALKGANDGSIELTVYKVEALPSNAFSDCQPLKSISLQNVKSIESFAFHGCNGLETIYAPRVSSISDLAFADCHRLRSVTLGNISAAGFSIFDVVPTEGVDLTLSEDQKVMTKKDIDAWQSDESEKYADSPDHKQRQFLGKIFKSIKCGRNTYPQ
;
A
#
# COMPACT_ATOMS: atom_id res chain seq x y z
N MET A 1 24.82 34.22 -11.19
CA MET A 1 24.18 35.29 -10.39
C MET A 1 22.70 34.98 -10.27
N LYS A 2 22.32 34.25 -9.22
CA LYS A 2 20.97 34.16 -8.63
C LYS A 2 21.20 33.69 -7.20
N ILE A 3 20.89 34.57 -6.27
CA ILE A 3 21.15 34.45 -4.82
C ILE A 3 20.04 33.57 -4.25
N ILE A 4 20.40 32.45 -3.63
CA ILE A 4 19.50 31.61 -2.83
C ILE A 4 19.83 31.92 -1.37
N ASN A 5 18.98 32.70 -0.71
CA ASN A 5 19.04 32.90 0.74
C ASN A 5 18.53 31.62 1.42
N LYS A 6 19.47 30.77 1.86
CA LYS A 6 19.21 29.75 2.88
C LYS A 6 19.17 30.45 4.24
N TYR A 7 18.00 30.54 4.86
CA TYR A 7 17.90 30.79 6.28
C TYR A 7 18.17 29.46 7.00
N ILE A 8 19.42 29.31 7.45
CA ILE A 8 19.83 28.33 8.45
C ILE A 8 19.59 28.99 9.81
N LEU A 9 18.68 28.45 10.61
CA LEU A 9 18.63 28.74 12.04
C LEU A 9 19.12 27.50 12.78
N VAL A 10 20.39 27.59 13.19
CA VAL A 10 21.04 26.70 14.15
C VAL A 10 20.50 27.04 15.54
N ALA A 11 20.01 26.04 16.26
CA ALA A 11 19.92 26.09 17.71
C ALA A 11 20.61 24.83 18.27
N ALA A 12 21.94 24.92 18.39
CA ALA A 12 22.71 24.05 19.26
C ALA A 12 22.65 24.65 20.68
N ALA A 13 22.03 23.94 21.61
CA ALA A 13 22.15 24.24 23.04
C ALA A 13 22.79 23.04 23.74
N SER A 14 23.97 23.28 24.28
CA SER A 14 24.83 22.35 25.01
C SER A 14 24.14 21.73 26.23
N LEU A 15 24.14 20.41 26.31
CA LEU A 15 23.85 19.64 27.52
C LEU A 15 24.90 19.93 28.60
N SER A 16 24.49 20.60 29.67
CA SER A 16 25.16 20.50 30.97
C SER A 16 24.17 19.92 31.96
N VAL A 17 24.44 18.71 32.42
CA VAL A 17 23.69 18.02 33.46
C VAL A 17 24.05 18.66 34.78
N VAL A 18 23.10 19.37 35.38
CA VAL A 18 23.14 19.71 36.81
C VAL A 18 21.83 19.24 37.42
N ALA A 19 21.89 18.10 38.08
CA ALA A 19 20.88 17.68 39.04
C ALA A 19 21.02 18.59 40.28
N CYS A 20 20.07 19.48 40.52
CA CYS A 20 19.78 20.06 41.83
C CYS A 20 18.35 20.60 41.86
N SER A 21 17.58 20.05 42.79
CA SER A 21 16.21 20.40 43.17
C SER A 21 15.98 21.89 43.42
N GLN A 22 15.10 22.53 42.65
CA GLN A 22 14.31 23.72 43.05
C GLN A 22 13.05 23.82 42.19
N ASP A 23 11.94 23.26 42.68
CA ASP A 23 10.66 23.13 41.97
C ASP A 23 9.54 24.01 42.58
N ASP A 24 9.86 25.27 42.93
CA ASP A 24 8.86 26.23 43.46
C ASP A 24 8.79 27.56 42.67
N GLY A 25 9.64 27.72 41.65
CA GLY A 25 9.84 29.00 40.95
C GLY A 25 9.36 29.06 39.50
N LEU A 26 9.09 27.91 38.86
CA LEU A 26 8.71 27.83 37.45
C LEU A 26 7.22 28.15 37.21
N SER A 27 6.32 27.63 38.05
CA SER A 27 4.86 27.83 37.85
C SER A 27 4.38 29.21 38.31
N ASN A 28 5.10 29.89 39.20
CA ASN A 28 4.54 31.00 39.95
C ASN A 28 4.43 32.33 39.16
N SER A 29 5.13 32.53 38.03
CA SER A 29 4.97 33.74 37.20
C SER A 29 3.95 33.54 36.08
N TYR A 30 3.93 32.36 35.46
CA TYR A 30 2.94 31.98 34.46
C TYR A 30 1.52 31.94 35.06
N LEU A 31 1.37 31.32 36.24
CA LEU A 31 0.08 31.24 36.94
C LEU A 31 -0.38 32.58 37.54
N LYS A 32 0.50 33.58 37.64
CA LYS A 32 0.17 34.92 38.17
C LYS A 32 -0.07 35.97 37.08
N ASP A 33 0.29 35.68 35.83
CA ASP A 33 0.06 36.58 34.72
C ASP A 33 -1.40 36.46 34.26
N SER A 34 -2.20 37.50 34.53
CA SER A 34 -3.62 37.51 34.18
C SER A 34 -3.88 37.51 32.67
N ASN A 35 -2.87 37.81 31.85
CA ASN A 35 -2.95 37.73 30.39
C ASN A 35 -2.33 36.45 29.83
N ALA A 36 -1.74 35.58 30.65
CA ALA A 36 -1.22 34.31 30.16
C ALA A 36 -2.33 33.49 29.50
N VAL A 37 -1.95 32.85 28.39
CA VAL A 37 -2.78 31.83 27.75
C VAL A 37 -2.52 30.52 28.48
N HIS A 38 -3.54 30.01 29.16
CA HIS A 38 -3.50 28.67 29.76
C HIS A 38 -3.78 27.62 28.70
N ILE A 39 -2.81 26.78 28.37
CA ILE A 39 -2.99 25.78 27.31
C ILE A 39 -3.60 24.51 27.90
N THR A 40 -4.61 23.97 27.22
CA THR A 40 -5.03 22.59 27.34
C THR A 40 -5.02 21.98 25.93
N ALA A 41 -4.83 20.67 25.85
CA ALA A 41 -4.82 19.97 24.57
C ALA A 41 -5.68 18.71 24.68
N GLN A 42 -6.39 18.43 23.60
CA GLN A 42 -7.20 17.25 23.40
C GLN A 42 -7.06 16.75 21.97
N VAL A 43 -7.31 15.47 21.70
CA VAL A 43 -7.35 14.95 20.33
C VAL A 43 -8.80 14.80 19.87
N GLY A 44 -9.20 15.54 18.84
CA GLY A 44 -10.58 15.58 18.30
C GLY A 44 -11.53 16.58 18.98
N SER A 45 -12.78 16.69 18.51
CA SER A 45 -13.81 17.61 19.02
C SER A 45 -14.84 16.92 19.91
N ASN A 46 -15.39 17.65 20.89
CA ASN A 46 -16.26 17.14 21.96
C ASN A 46 -17.66 16.67 21.51
N GLU A 47 -18.10 17.02 20.30
CA GLU A 47 -19.46 16.72 19.82
C GLU A 47 -19.63 15.27 19.31
N ALA A 48 -18.52 14.59 18.97
CA ALA A 48 -18.57 13.22 18.44
C ALA A 48 -18.40 12.12 19.50
N THR A 49 -17.93 12.43 20.71
CA THR A 49 -17.44 11.41 21.67
C THR A 49 -18.16 11.35 23.01
N GLY A 50 -19.29 12.06 23.19
CA GLY A 50 -20.05 12.00 24.44
C GLY A 50 -19.26 12.43 25.69
N GLY A 51 -18.20 13.22 25.52
CA GLY A 51 -17.41 13.77 26.63
C GLY A 51 -16.07 13.09 26.93
N PHE A 52 -15.51 12.29 26.02
CA PHE A 52 -14.17 11.70 26.21
C PHE A 52 -13.20 12.11 25.08
N ILE A 53 -12.03 12.60 25.48
CA ILE A 53 -10.95 13.21 24.68
C ILE A 53 -9.85 12.16 24.48
N SER A 54 -9.17 12.03 23.31
CA SER A 54 -8.09 11.01 23.07
C SER A 54 -6.63 11.57 23.11
N ARG A 55 -5.59 10.71 23.16
CA ARG A 55 -4.13 10.92 23.52
C ARG A 55 -3.10 10.75 22.39
N SER A 56 -1.83 11.00 22.76
CA SER A 56 -0.54 10.55 22.20
C SER A 56 -0.15 9.06 22.34
N ASN A 57 -0.81 8.26 23.18
CA ASN A 57 -0.50 6.81 23.27
C ASN A 57 -1.36 6.02 22.28
N PRO A 58 -0.79 5.35 21.27
CA PRO A 58 -1.56 4.53 20.35
C PRO A 58 -2.15 3.26 20.97
N LEU A 59 -1.80 2.91 22.23
CA LEU A 59 -2.11 1.64 22.88
C LEU A 59 -2.79 1.84 24.26
N GLY A 60 -3.56 0.84 24.72
CA GLY A 60 -4.20 0.80 26.06
C GLY A 60 -5.74 0.71 26.02
N SER A 61 -6.41 0.77 27.18
CA SER A 61 -7.87 0.96 27.26
C SER A 61 -8.30 2.31 26.67
N GLU A 62 -9.59 2.49 26.36
CA GLU A 62 -10.14 3.80 25.93
C GLU A 62 -9.71 4.94 26.87
N VAL A 63 -9.71 4.68 28.18
CA VAL A 63 -9.27 5.64 29.20
C VAL A 63 -7.77 5.89 29.13
N GLU A 64 -6.94 4.87 28.96
CA GLU A 64 -5.49 4.99 28.80
C GLU A 64 -5.08 5.55 27.44
N GLN A 65 -6.00 5.60 26.48
CA GLN A 65 -5.91 6.32 25.21
C GLN A 65 -6.55 7.74 25.27
N ALA A 66 -6.99 8.26 26.46
CA ALA A 66 -7.66 9.59 26.71
C ALA A 66 -7.02 10.91 27.39
N LYS A 67 -5.75 11.01 27.82
CA LYS A 67 -4.89 12.09 28.42
C LYS A 67 -3.39 12.01 28.00
N PHE A 68 -2.68 13.09 27.68
CA PHE A 68 -1.26 12.99 27.29
C PHE A 68 -0.37 12.27 28.34
N ASN A 69 0.78 11.73 27.91
CA ASN A 69 1.75 11.12 28.80
C ASN A 69 2.53 12.21 29.54
N GLU A 70 2.92 11.94 30.79
CA GLU A 70 3.88 12.79 31.49
C GLU A 70 5.17 12.92 30.64
N GLY A 71 5.63 14.15 30.44
CA GLY A 71 6.78 14.46 29.58
C GLY A 71 6.43 14.78 28.13
N ASP A 72 5.19 14.57 27.68
CA ASP A 72 4.75 14.98 26.35
C ASP A 72 4.92 16.48 26.16
N ALA A 73 5.31 16.88 24.94
CA ALA A 73 5.55 18.27 24.61
C ALA A 73 4.79 18.70 23.35
N ILE A 74 4.21 19.89 23.38
CA ILE A 74 3.59 20.55 22.23
C ILE A 74 4.28 21.89 21.96
N PHE A 75 4.35 22.25 20.69
CA PHE A 75 4.89 23.53 20.25
C PHE A 75 3.73 24.39 19.78
N VAL A 76 3.52 25.55 20.41
CA VAL A 76 2.33 26.39 20.20
C VAL A 76 2.74 27.78 19.78
N VAL A 77 2.11 28.31 18.74
CA VAL A 77 2.28 29.70 18.29
C VAL A 77 0.92 30.39 18.22
N ALA A 78 0.89 31.67 18.57
CA ALA A 78 -0.29 32.53 18.44
C ALA A 78 0.06 33.78 17.63
N ASP A 79 -0.97 34.49 17.16
CA ASP A 79 -0.83 35.70 16.32
C ASP A 79 0.26 36.65 16.82
N ASN A 80 1.26 36.86 15.95
CA ASN A 80 2.38 37.80 16.14
C ASN A 80 3.21 37.55 17.42
N GLN A 81 3.27 36.30 17.90
CA GLN A 81 4.09 35.89 19.04
C GLN A 81 5.09 34.81 18.63
N ASP A 82 6.22 34.75 19.33
CA ASP A 82 7.15 33.63 19.18
C ASP A 82 6.50 32.34 19.68
N ALA A 83 6.87 31.23 19.07
CA ALA A 83 6.34 29.93 19.45
C ALA A 83 6.95 29.45 20.78
N VAL A 84 6.15 28.73 21.57
CA VAL A 84 6.50 28.29 22.91
C VAL A 84 6.29 26.78 23.02
N THR A 85 7.24 26.09 23.64
CA THR A 85 7.10 24.68 24.00
C THR A 85 6.40 24.55 25.35
N TYR A 86 5.29 23.81 25.39
CA TYR A 86 4.62 23.40 26.62
C TYR A 86 4.87 21.91 26.87
N SER A 87 5.08 21.53 28.12
CA SER A 87 5.20 20.13 28.55
C SER A 87 4.07 19.75 29.48
N TYR A 88 3.62 18.50 29.38
CA TYR A 88 2.60 17.91 30.24
C TYR A 88 3.23 17.21 31.43
N ASP A 89 2.82 17.55 32.65
CA ASP A 89 3.32 16.94 33.89
C ASP A 89 2.48 15.74 34.38
N GLY A 90 1.57 15.24 33.54
CA GLY A 90 0.59 14.21 33.90
C GLY A 90 -0.75 14.78 34.41
N THR A 91 -0.81 16.08 34.73
CA THR A 91 -2.01 16.78 35.18
C THR A 91 -2.29 18.03 34.34
N SER A 92 -1.28 18.86 34.07
CA SER A 92 -1.40 20.17 33.45
C SER A 92 -0.31 20.44 32.42
N TRP A 93 -0.61 21.32 31.47
CA TRP A 93 0.37 21.85 30.51
C TRP A 93 1.00 23.11 31.07
N SER A 94 2.33 23.17 31.07
CA SER A 94 3.07 24.36 31.48
C SER A 94 4.23 24.66 30.52
N PRO A 95 4.64 25.92 30.37
CA PRO A 95 5.77 26.26 29.52
C PRO A 95 7.05 25.59 30.01
N LYS A 96 7.80 24.99 29.09
CA LYS A 96 9.06 24.30 29.40
C LYS A 96 10.17 25.27 29.78
N GLU A 97 10.16 26.45 29.17
CA GLU A 97 11.16 27.50 29.39
C GLU A 97 10.63 28.63 30.28
N LYS A 98 11.46 29.04 31.24
CA LYS A 98 11.06 30.06 32.23
C LYS A 98 10.85 31.42 31.57
N GLY A 99 9.65 31.98 31.75
CA GLY A 99 9.30 33.31 31.28
C GLY A 99 8.93 33.39 29.79
N LEU A 100 8.85 32.26 29.10
CA LEU A 100 8.35 32.16 27.74
C LEU A 100 6.95 31.52 27.78
N HIS A 101 5.91 32.34 27.70
CA HIS A 101 4.53 31.89 27.60
C HIS A 101 3.76 32.81 26.66
N LEU A 102 2.69 32.27 26.07
CA LEU A 102 1.81 33.05 25.19
C LEU A 102 0.92 33.95 26.05
N VAL A 103 0.61 35.13 25.54
CA VAL A 103 -0.29 36.09 26.19
C VAL A 103 -1.43 36.50 25.28
N TRP A 104 -2.60 36.75 25.88
CA TRP A 104 -3.75 37.35 25.21
C TRP A 104 -3.48 38.82 24.89
N ASN A 105 -3.20 39.13 23.62
CA ASN A 105 -3.08 40.50 23.11
C ASN A 105 -4.36 40.99 22.39
N SER A 106 -5.33 40.10 22.21
CA SER A 106 -6.64 40.33 21.60
C SER A 106 -7.69 39.45 22.30
N ASN A 107 -8.97 39.78 22.15
CA ASN A 107 -10.08 38.95 22.62
C ASN A 107 -10.21 37.65 21.81
N GLU A 108 -9.63 37.61 20.62
CA GLU A 108 -9.60 36.46 19.72
C GLU A 108 -8.24 36.42 19.02
N MET A 109 -7.61 35.24 19.00
CA MET A 109 -6.32 35.00 18.34
C MET A 109 -6.35 33.67 17.60
N ASN A 110 -5.61 33.57 16.51
CA ASN A 110 -5.32 32.30 15.87
C ASN A 110 -4.17 31.60 16.57
N PHE A 111 -4.31 30.29 16.71
CA PHE A 111 -3.32 29.41 17.29
C PHE A 111 -2.97 28.33 16.28
N LYS A 112 -1.69 27.96 16.24
CA LYS A 112 -1.23 26.72 15.62
C LYS A 112 -0.45 25.93 16.65
N ALA A 113 -0.58 24.61 16.61
CA ALA A 113 0.22 23.73 17.44
C ALA A 113 0.60 22.46 16.68
N PHE A 114 1.69 21.82 17.10
CA PHE A 114 1.99 20.46 16.71
C PHE A 114 2.49 19.63 17.90
N TYR A 115 2.27 18.32 17.78
CA TYR A 115 2.77 17.27 18.65
C TYR A 115 3.43 16.20 17.76
N PRO A 116 4.54 15.58 18.18
CA PRO A 116 5.34 15.86 19.37
C PRO A 116 6.39 16.95 19.13
N ALA A 117 6.54 17.88 20.08
CA ALA A 117 7.57 18.93 20.01
C ALA A 117 8.98 18.45 20.41
N ASN A 118 9.08 17.24 20.96
CA ASN A 118 10.32 16.58 21.34
C ASN A 118 10.86 15.63 20.25
N ALA A 119 10.18 15.50 19.10
CA ALA A 119 10.68 14.77 17.94
C ALA A 119 11.52 15.69 17.02
N ASN A 120 12.64 15.20 16.51
CA ASN A 120 13.60 15.99 15.73
C ASN A 120 13.08 16.41 14.33
N ASP A 121 12.05 15.74 13.82
CA ASP A 121 11.61 15.86 12.42
C ASP A 121 10.12 16.21 12.28
N ALA A 122 9.50 16.82 13.30
CA ALA A 122 8.13 17.32 13.27
C ALA A 122 8.10 18.86 13.29
N SER A 123 7.18 19.45 12.52
CA SER A 123 6.92 20.90 12.50
C SER A 123 5.42 21.17 12.42
N PHE A 124 5.01 22.41 12.15
CA PHE A 124 3.58 22.72 11.93
C PHE A 124 3.01 22.11 10.65
N THR A 125 3.87 21.75 9.69
CA THR A 125 3.49 21.32 8.34
C THR A 125 4.23 20.08 7.87
N ASP A 126 5.39 19.80 8.45
CA ASP A 126 6.31 18.78 7.96
C ASP A 126 6.47 17.68 9.01
N PHE A 127 6.56 16.45 8.54
CA PHE A 127 6.83 15.29 9.38
C PHE A 127 7.51 14.21 8.55
N THR A 128 8.59 13.63 9.06
CA THR A 128 9.25 12.48 8.41
C THR A 128 8.91 11.20 9.14
N LEU A 129 8.48 10.19 8.38
CA LEU A 129 8.13 8.90 8.94
C LEU A 129 9.37 8.18 9.52
N PRO A 130 9.32 7.65 10.76
CA PRO A 130 10.43 6.90 11.32
C PRO A 130 10.58 5.54 10.65
N THR A 131 11.79 4.97 10.70
CA THR A 131 12.09 3.67 10.08
C THR A 131 11.75 2.47 10.98
N ALA A 132 11.58 2.69 12.28
CA ALA A 132 11.27 1.63 13.24
C ALA A 132 10.61 2.19 14.51
N TYR A 133 9.77 1.37 15.12
CA TYR A 133 9.28 1.54 16.48
C TYR A 133 9.81 0.40 17.36
N ASN A 134 10.56 0.74 18.40
CA ASN A 134 11.18 -0.23 19.31
C ASN A 134 10.59 -0.17 20.72
N SER A 135 9.73 0.82 21.00
CA SER A 135 9.15 1.06 22.30
C SER A 135 7.80 1.79 22.20
N LEU A 136 7.08 1.88 23.32
CA LEU A 136 5.90 2.75 23.45
C LEU A 136 6.26 4.24 23.30
N GLU A 137 7.47 4.63 23.69
CA GLU A 137 7.95 6.01 23.57
C GLU A 137 8.19 6.38 22.09
N ASP A 138 8.79 5.48 21.31
CA ASP A 138 8.96 5.65 19.87
C ASP A 138 7.61 5.85 19.18
N LEU A 139 6.60 5.07 19.59
CA LEU A 139 5.24 5.15 19.06
C LEU A 139 4.57 6.49 19.41
N ALA A 140 4.73 6.99 20.64
CA ALA A 140 4.22 8.31 21.03
C ALA A 140 4.91 9.44 20.24
N LEU A 141 6.24 9.36 20.07
CA LEU A 141 7.01 10.30 19.25
C LEU A 141 6.66 10.23 17.75
N GLY A 142 6.08 9.13 17.30
CA GLY A 142 5.58 8.96 15.92
C GLY A 142 4.15 9.43 15.69
N ASP A 143 3.37 9.72 16.75
CA ASP A 143 1.95 10.09 16.63
C ASP A 143 1.78 11.58 16.29
N TYR A 144 2.17 11.96 15.07
CA TYR A 144 2.12 13.34 14.61
C TYR A 144 0.70 13.91 14.58
N MET A 145 0.51 15.05 15.23
CA MET A 145 -0.76 15.78 15.29
C MET A 145 -0.54 17.26 15.12
N THR A 146 -1.54 17.94 14.56
CA THR A 146 -1.52 19.40 14.46
C THR A 146 -2.84 20.02 14.86
N PHE A 147 -2.79 21.29 15.25
CA PHE A 147 -3.96 22.13 15.45
C PHE A 147 -3.76 23.43 14.69
N SER A 148 -4.82 23.94 14.09
CA SER A 148 -4.87 25.30 13.55
C SER A 148 -6.29 25.84 13.71
N GLY A 149 -6.45 26.95 14.42
CA GLY A 149 -7.77 27.54 14.60
C GLY A 149 -7.79 28.79 15.46
N SER A 150 -8.90 29.52 15.35
CA SER A 150 -9.17 30.70 16.19
C SER A 150 -9.70 30.29 17.57
N ARG A 151 -9.31 31.02 18.60
CA ARG A 151 -9.80 30.87 19.97
C ARG A 151 -10.09 32.24 20.58
N LYS A 152 -11.22 32.31 21.29
CA LYS A 152 -11.67 33.49 22.02
C LYS A 152 -11.27 33.39 23.47
N ARG A 153 -10.87 34.50 24.06
CA ARG A 153 -10.60 34.61 25.50
C ARG A 153 -11.92 34.43 26.26
N SER A 154 -11.99 33.40 27.10
CA SER A 154 -13.09 33.22 28.06
C SER A 154 -13.09 34.37 29.07
N SER A 155 -14.27 34.76 29.56
CA SER A 155 -14.43 35.71 30.66
C SER A 155 -13.74 35.23 31.95
N ASP A 156 -13.66 33.91 32.13
CA ASP A 156 -13.07 33.28 33.31
C ASP A 156 -11.59 32.88 33.07
N ASN A 157 -11.06 33.16 31.86
CA ASN A 157 -9.70 32.78 31.41
C ASN A 157 -9.37 31.30 31.63
N ASP A 158 -10.36 30.41 31.43
CA ASP A 158 -10.25 28.95 31.65
C ASP A 158 -9.25 28.23 30.72
N GLY A 159 -8.57 28.98 29.85
CA GLY A 159 -7.57 28.49 28.93
C GLY A 159 -8.05 28.32 27.50
N VAL A 160 -7.11 27.92 26.65
CA VAL A 160 -7.26 27.59 25.24
C VAL A 160 -7.13 26.09 25.10
N ASN A 161 -8.23 25.46 24.72
CA ASN A 161 -8.24 24.06 24.37
C ASN A 161 -7.88 23.85 22.89
N LEU A 162 -6.75 23.19 22.66
CA LEU A 162 -6.23 22.83 21.36
C LEU A 162 -6.80 21.46 20.97
N GLU A 163 -7.68 21.44 19.98
CA GLU A 163 -8.29 20.22 19.46
C GLU A 163 -7.40 19.60 18.38
N MET A 164 -6.33 18.94 18.80
CA MET A 164 -5.32 18.34 17.95
C MET A 164 -5.95 17.30 16.98
N GLU A 165 -5.59 17.40 15.72
CA GLU A 165 -5.96 16.46 14.67
C GLU A 165 -4.82 15.47 14.43
N ARG A 166 -5.08 14.17 14.60
CA ARG A 166 -4.12 13.13 14.20
C ARG A 166 -3.89 13.20 12.69
N LYS A 167 -2.62 13.17 12.31
CA LYS A 167 -2.16 13.08 10.92
C LYS A 167 -1.66 11.68 10.55
N MET A 168 -1.67 10.75 11.52
CA MET A 168 -1.18 9.39 11.36
C MET A 168 -2.28 8.35 11.23
N VAL A 169 -1.92 7.18 10.73
CA VAL A 169 -2.74 5.97 10.64
C VAL A 169 -2.14 4.90 11.52
N ARG A 170 -2.94 4.26 12.37
CA ARG A 170 -2.50 3.16 13.21
C ARG A 170 -2.64 1.84 12.46
N ILE A 171 -1.55 1.07 12.40
CA ILE A 171 -1.52 -0.30 11.88
C ILE A 171 -1.29 -1.25 13.05
N VAL A 172 -2.19 -2.24 13.18
CA VAL A 172 -2.13 -3.30 14.18
C VAL A 172 -2.07 -4.63 13.44
N VAL A 173 -1.11 -5.49 13.79
CA VAL A 173 -0.95 -6.79 13.13
C VAL A 173 -0.84 -7.88 14.19
N GLY A 174 -1.69 -8.90 14.09
CA GLY A 174 -1.68 -10.03 15.01
C GLY A 174 -2.07 -11.33 14.31
N LEU A 175 -1.78 -12.45 14.98
CA LEU A 175 -2.36 -13.73 14.58
C LEU A 175 -3.80 -13.80 15.07
N ARG A 176 -4.64 -14.47 14.29
CA ARG A 176 -6.00 -14.79 14.75
C ARG A 176 -5.92 -15.78 15.92
N ASP A 177 -6.69 -15.54 16.98
CA ASP A 177 -6.87 -16.51 18.08
C ASP A 177 -7.56 -17.79 17.56
N VAL A 178 -6.79 -18.83 17.26
CA VAL A 178 -7.29 -20.12 16.78
C VAL A 178 -7.57 -21.06 17.97
N ASN A 179 -8.76 -20.94 18.56
CA ASN A 179 -9.38 -22.04 19.32
C ASN A 179 -10.41 -22.83 18.50
N VAL A 180 -10.50 -22.60 17.18
CA VAL A 180 -11.53 -23.23 16.32
C VAL A 180 -10.95 -23.62 14.95
N TRP A 181 -10.58 -24.91 14.85
CA TRP A 181 -10.49 -25.77 13.64
C TRP A 181 -9.24 -25.80 12.74
N GLY A 182 -8.76 -27.04 12.50
CA GLY A 182 -8.30 -27.57 11.20
C GLY A 182 -6.80 -27.79 11.00
N ASP A 183 -6.40 -29.02 10.66
CA ASP A 183 -5.03 -29.61 10.58
C ASP A 183 -4.02 -28.98 9.58
N THR A 184 -4.08 -27.68 9.29
CA THR A 184 -3.19 -27.01 8.30
C THR A 184 -2.21 -26.00 8.90
N MET A 185 -2.20 -25.83 10.22
CA MET A 185 -1.22 -24.99 10.91
C MET A 185 0.10 -25.75 11.05
N ASP A 186 1.23 -25.13 10.71
CA ASP A 186 2.51 -25.61 11.24
C ASP A 186 2.49 -25.25 12.74
N GLU A 187 2.28 -26.26 13.59
CA GLU A 187 2.05 -26.07 15.01
C GLU A 187 3.19 -25.25 15.64
N GLY A 188 2.86 -24.07 16.17
CA GLY A 188 3.75 -23.27 17.01
C GLY A 188 4.63 -22.25 16.30
N LEU A 189 4.23 -21.67 15.15
CA LEU A 189 4.89 -20.46 14.62
C LEU A 189 4.33 -19.19 15.29
N GLU A 190 5.21 -18.25 15.63
CA GLU A 190 4.88 -16.93 16.16
C GLU A 190 5.38 -15.82 15.25
N LEU A 191 4.71 -14.67 15.26
CA LEU A 191 5.21 -13.45 14.62
C LEU A 191 6.48 -12.97 15.33
N THR A 192 7.57 -12.83 14.57
CA THR A 192 8.86 -12.35 15.07
C THR A 192 9.15 -10.93 14.61
N GLU A 193 8.71 -10.55 13.41
CA GLU A 193 8.91 -9.22 12.85
C GLU A 193 7.78 -8.84 11.90
N VAL A 194 7.37 -7.58 11.95
CA VAL A 194 6.44 -6.98 11.00
C VAL A 194 7.04 -5.67 10.52
N ILE A 195 7.11 -5.49 9.20
CA ILE A 195 7.60 -4.28 8.55
C ILE A 195 6.48 -3.76 7.64
N ILE A 196 6.07 -2.51 7.83
CA ILE A 196 5.08 -1.84 6.98
C ILE A 196 5.81 -1.05 5.90
N HIS A 197 5.34 -1.14 4.66
CA HIS A 197 5.88 -0.48 3.47
C HIS A 197 4.85 0.51 2.91
N PRO A 198 4.65 1.67 3.57
CA PRO A 198 3.71 2.68 3.08
C PRO A 198 4.20 3.28 1.76
N ASN A 199 3.26 3.71 0.92
CA ASN A 199 3.57 4.40 -0.33
C ASN A 199 3.74 5.92 -0.17
N THR A 200 3.91 6.38 1.08
CA THR A 200 4.11 7.78 1.47
C THR A 200 5.18 7.82 2.55
N ASN A 201 5.98 8.91 2.57
CA ASN A 201 7.15 9.02 3.46
C ASN A 201 7.04 10.14 4.51
N GLY A 202 5.93 10.88 4.53
CA GLY A 202 5.78 12.00 5.44
C GLY A 202 4.79 13.06 4.98
N TYR A 203 4.92 14.22 5.61
CA TYR A 203 4.27 15.47 5.23
C TYR A 203 5.32 16.51 4.84
N SER A 204 5.00 17.31 3.82
CA SER A 204 5.74 18.51 3.45
C SER A 204 4.74 19.59 3.08
N ASP A 205 4.88 20.77 3.68
CA ASP A 205 3.96 21.90 3.49
C ASP A 205 2.48 21.52 3.76
N GLY A 206 2.26 20.62 4.72
CA GLY A 206 0.94 20.15 5.13
C GLY A 206 0.35 19.06 4.23
N GLU A 207 1.01 18.70 3.14
CA GLU A 207 0.55 17.70 2.17
C GLU A 207 1.30 16.37 2.32
N VAL A 208 0.58 15.26 2.10
CA VAL A 208 1.18 13.91 2.14
C VAL A 208 2.09 13.70 0.94
N VAL A 209 3.35 13.38 1.21
CA VAL A 209 4.39 13.18 0.19
C VAL A 209 4.41 11.71 -0.26
N PRO A 210 4.19 11.43 -1.57
CA PRO A 210 4.42 10.10 -2.13
C PRO A 210 5.86 9.66 -1.94
N ALA A 211 6.06 8.38 -1.64
CA ALA A 211 7.39 7.80 -1.63
C ALA A 211 7.95 7.70 -3.06
N ASP A 212 9.16 8.21 -3.32
CA ASP A 212 9.91 7.96 -4.55
C ASP A 212 10.77 6.69 -4.36
N SER A 213 10.35 5.56 -4.93
CA SER A 213 10.96 4.21 -4.86
C SER A 213 10.85 3.43 -3.52
N LYS A 214 11.20 2.14 -3.57
CA LYS A 214 10.82 1.02 -2.67
C LYS A 214 11.38 1.05 -1.23
N ASP A 215 11.90 2.18 -0.75
CA ASP A 215 12.75 2.19 0.46
C ASP A 215 12.06 2.73 1.71
N VAL A 216 10.78 3.10 1.64
CA VAL A 216 10.04 3.50 2.84
C VAL A 216 9.53 2.26 3.54
N SER A 217 10.14 1.97 4.68
CA SER A 217 9.76 0.87 5.53
C SER A 217 9.75 1.32 6.99
N VAL A 218 8.77 0.81 7.73
CA VAL A 218 8.58 1.08 9.15
C VAL A 218 8.50 -0.26 9.86
N LYS A 219 9.53 -0.61 10.62
CA LYS A 219 9.50 -1.79 11.48
C LYS A 219 8.54 -1.54 12.65
N ALA A 220 7.55 -2.42 12.80
CA ALA A 220 6.53 -2.33 13.84
C ALA A 220 7.06 -2.81 15.20
N TYR A 221 6.56 -2.22 16.26
CA TYR A 221 6.85 -2.57 17.64
C TYR A 221 6.05 -3.80 18.08
N LYS A 222 6.73 -4.87 18.53
CA LYS A 222 6.08 -6.04 19.16
C LYS A 222 5.71 -5.69 20.60
N HIS A 223 4.41 -5.64 20.87
CA HIS A 223 3.89 -5.36 22.21
C HIS A 223 3.70 -6.66 23.02
N THR A 224 3.47 -6.50 24.32
CA THR A 224 3.34 -7.60 25.29
C THR A 224 2.08 -8.45 25.12
N ASP A 225 1.08 -7.95 24.37
CA ASP A 225 -0.12 -8.70 23.97
C ASP A 225 0.11 -9.63 22.77
N GLY A 226 1.34 -9.68 22.23
CA GLY A 226 1.70 -10.49 21.09
C GLY A 226 1.41 -9.87 19.72
N LYS A 227 0.84 -8.66 19.67
CA LYS A 227 0.58 -7.91 18.43
C LYS A 227 1.73 -6.96 18.10
N PHE A 228 1.75 -6.52 16.85
CA PHE A 228 2.69 -5.56 16.30
C PHE A 228 1.99 -4.25 15.95
N TYR A 229 2.64 -3.14 16.28
CA TYR A 229 2.06 -1.80 16.16
C TYR A 229 2.99 -0.86 15.41
N ALA A 230 2.44 -0.12 14.45
CA ALA A 230 3.14 0.93 13.73
C ALA A 230 2.21 2.10 13.45
N LEU A 231 2.77 3.30 13.41
CA LEU A 231 2.10 4.48 12.88
C LEU A 231 2.72 4.83 11.53
N ILE A 232 1.87 5.01 10.52
CA ILE A 232 2.26 5.42 9.17
C ILE A 232 1.54 6.72 8.79
N THR A 233 2.08 7.46 7.83
CA THR A 233 1.30 8.53 7.19
C THR A 233 0.25 7.92 6.26
N PRO A 234 -0.84 8.65 5.93
CA PRO A 234 -1.87 8.17 5.03
C PRO A 234 -1.29 7.68 3.70
N THR A 235 -1.67 6.50 3.25
CA THR A 235 -1.29 5.95 1.95
C THR A 235 -2.24 6.41 0.86
N LYS A 236 -1.75 6.47 -0.38
CA LYS A 236 -2.56 6.79 -1.57
C LYS A 236 -3.12 5.50 -2.22
N PRO A 237 -4.22 5.58 -3.01
CA PRO A 237 -4.73 4.45 -3.75
C PRO A 237 -3.66 3.80 -4.64
N VAL A 238 -3.65 2.47 -4.67
CA VAL A 238 -2.61 1.69 -5.39
C VAL A 238 -2.66 1.89 -6.91
N SER A 239 -3.81 2.29 -7.48
CA SER A 239 -3.96 2.60 -8.91
C SER A 239 -3.08 3.77 -9.37
N ASP A 240 -2.75 4.68 -8.46
CA ASP A 240 -2.11 5.96 -8.81
C ASP A 240 -0.57 5.87 -8.76
N MET A 241 -0.02 4.70 -8.41
CA MET A 241 1.39 4.52 -8.10
C MET A 241 1.92 3.16 -8.59
N TYR A 242 2.49 3.16 -9.82
CA TYR A 242 2.94 2.01 -10.62
C TYR A 242 3.92 1.00 -9.97
N ASN A 243 4.33 1.14 -8.70
CA ASN A 243 5.35 0.29 -8.06
C ASN A 243 5.05 -0.25 -6.65
N TYR A 244 3.91 0.07 -6.02
CA TYR A 244 3.72 -0.13 -4.57
C TYR A 244 2.62 -1.13 -4.27
N LEU A 245 2.96 -2.40 -4.43
CA LEU A 245 2.07 -3.49 -4.03
C LEU A 245 2.44 -4.09 -2.70
N LEU A 246 3.72 -4.09 -2.34
CA LEU A 246 4.14 -4.59 -1.03
C LEU A 246 3.69 -3.57 0.01
N PHE A 247 2.84 -3.99 0.93
CA PHE A 247 2.40 -3.16 2.04
C PHE A 247 2.98 -3.65 3.37
N MET A 248 3.21 -4.95 3.52
CA MET A 248 3.72 -5.48 4.77
C MET A 248 4.59 -6.72 4.51
N THR A 249 5.72 -6.80 5.18
CA THR A 249 6.55 -8.00 5.30
C THR A 249 6.36 -8.57 6.69
N VAL A 250 6.12 -9.87 6.79
CA VAL A 250 5.85 -10.57 8.04
C VAL A 250 6.83 -11.73 8.16
N LYS A 251 7.60 -11.75 9.25
CA LYS A 251 8.44 -12.90 9.59
C LYS A 251 7.84 -13.68 10.73
N VAL A 252 7.96 -15.00 10.62
CA VAL A 252 7.49 -15.94 11.62
C VAL A 252 8.57 -16.96 11.91
N ALA A 253 8.62 -17.45 13.13
CA ALA A 253 9.52 -18.54 13.52
C ALA A 253 8.90 -19.31 14.69
N LYS A 254 9.43 -20.49 14.99
CA LYS A 254 9.07 -21.23 16.20
C LYS A 254 9.61 -20.50 17.44
N PRO A 255 9.03 -20.72 18.65
CA PRO A 255 9.50 -20.13 19.89
C PRO A 255 10.98 -20.37 20.20
N ASP A 256 11.56 -21.45 19.67
CA ASP A 256 12.98 -21.78 19.81
C ASP A 256 13.88 -21.06 18.78
N GLY A 257 13.30 -20.23 17.90
CA GLY A 257 13.97 -19.49 16.84
C GLY A 257 14.21 -20.28 15.56
N THR A 258 13.76 -21.53 15.46
CA THR A 258 13.91 -22.35 14.25
C THR A 258 12.74 -22.18 13.28
N GLY A 259 12.92 -22.59 12.03
CA GLY A 259 11.85 -22.57 11.02
C GLY A 259 11.41 -21.17 10.62
N GLU A 260 12.35 -20.22 10.51
CA GLU A 260 12.06 -18.86 10.06
C GLU A 260 11.46 -18.86 8.64
N GLN A 261 10.34 -18.16 8.48
CA GLN A 261 9.67 -17.92 7.22
C GLN A 261 9.36 -16.43 7.08
N GLU A 262 9.44 -15.93 5.85
CA GLU A 262 9.10 -14.56 5.51
C GLU A 262 7.98 -14.54 4.48
N PHE A 263 6.96 -13.72 4.73
CA PHE A 263 5.78 -13.57 3.90
C PHE A 263 5.57 -12.11 3.53
N GLU A 264 5.04 -11.88 2.33
CA GLU A 264 4.68 -10.56 1.83
C GLU A 264 3.16 -10.41 1.75
N VAL A 265 2.62 -9.43 2.45
CA VAL A 265 1.23 -8.98 2.32
C VAL A 265 1.19 -7.79 1.36
N ARG A 266 0.33 -7.90 0.34
CA ARG A 266 0.30 -6.97 -0.78
C ARG A 266 -1.09 -6.34 -0.97
N ARG A 267 -1.13 -5.09 -1.46
CA ARG A 267 -2.33 -4.33 -1.94
C ARG A 267 -3.38 -3.98 -0.92
N ILE A 268 -3.05 -4.15 0.34
CA ILE A 268 -3.97 -3.89 1.40
C ILE A 268 -3.38 -2.78 2.24
N PRO A 269 -4.07 -1.64 2.43
CA PRO A 269 -5.38 -1.32 1.88
C PRO A 269 -5.28 -0.78 0.44
N HIS A 270 -6.23 -1.18 -0.42
CA HIS A 270 -6.20 -0.83 -1.85
C HIS A 270 -6.56 0.64 -2.11
N THR A 271 -7.52 1.18 -1.35
CA THR A 271 -8.08 2.52 -1.48
C THR A 271 -7.20 3.62 -0.90
N GLY A 272 -6.00 3.27 -0.39
CA GLY A 272 -5.27 4.14 0.52
C GLY A 272 -5.86 4.07 1.94
N THR A 273 -5.24 4.81 2.85
CA THR A 273 -5.69 4.95 4.25
C THR A 273 -6.00 6.40 4.56
N GLU A 274 -6.80 6.63 5.60
CA GLU A 274 -7.14 7.98 6.06
C GLU A 274 -6.53 8.28 7.43
N ALA A 275 -6.07 9.51 7.62
CA ALA A 275 -5.54 9.98 8.90
C ALA A 275 -6.58 9.82 10.02
N GLY A 276 -6.14 9.39 11.20
CA GLY A 276 -7.02 9.13 12.33
C GLY A 276 -7.79 7.81 12.26
N SER A 277 -7.50 6.95 11.27
CA SER A 277 -8.03 5.57 11.21
C SER A 277 -7.07 4.56 11.85
N SER A 278 -7.64 3.43 12.31
CA SER A 278 -6.92 2.27 12.82
C SER A 278 -7.26 1.04 11.99
N TYR A 279 -6.25 0.42 11.38
CA TYR A 279 -6.36 -0.80 10.59
C TYR A 279 -5.78 -1.97 11.38
N GLU A 280 -6.59 -2.98 11.67
CA GLU A 280 -6.15 -4.19 12.36
C GLU A 280 -6.20 -5.39 11.42
N TYR A 281 -5.05 -6.06 11.30
CA TYR A 281 -4.78 -7.19 10.41
C TYR A 281 -4.71 -8.46 11.23
N PHE A 282 -5.64 -9.38 10.96
CA PHE A 282 -5.66 -10.72 11.52
C PHE A 282 -5.06 -11.68 10.51
N LEU A 283 -3.86 -12.19 10.83
CA LEU A 283 -3.12 -13.08 9.95
C LEU A 283 -3.37 -14.54 10.32
N LYS A 284 -3.33 -15.41 9.30
CA LYS A 284 -3.38 -16.86 9.40
C LYS A 284 -2.16 -17.45 8.69
N ILE A 285 -1.44 -18.33 9.39
CA ILE A 285 -0.25 -19.00 8.85
C ILE A 285 -0.64 -20.43 8.47
N GLY A 286 -0.49 -20.78 7.20
CA GLY A 286 -0.47 -22.16 6.72
C GLY A 286 0.95 -22.68 6.62
N LYS A 287 1.11 -23.94 6.25
CA LYS A 287 2.42 -24.60 6.11
C LYS A 287 3.39 -23.86 5.19
N ASP A 288 2.89 -23.35 4.05
CA ASP A 288 3.69 -22.70 3.00
C ASP A 288 3.15 -21.31 2.60
N GLU A 289 2.17 -20.77 3.33
CA GLU A 289 1.50 -19.50 2.99
C GLU A 289 1.08 -18.70 4.22
N LEU A 290 0.99 -17.38 4.07
CA LEU A 290 0.38 -16.48 5.05
C LEU A 290 -0.76 -15.75 4.39
N VAL A 291 -1.94 -15.83 5.00
CA VAL A 291 -3.16 -15.21 4.51
C VAL A 291 -3.60 -14.14 5.51
N VAL A 292 -3.98 -12.98 4.98
CA VAL A 292 -4.74 -12.00 5.76
C VAL A 292 -6.18 -12.52 5.86
N ASP A 293 -6.55 -13.03 7.03
CA ASP A 293 -7.86 -13.64 7.27
C ASP A 293 -8.97 -12.59 7.39
N LYS A 294 -8.68 -11.51 8.10
CA LYS A 294 -9.63 -10.41 8.33
C LYS A 294 -8.88 -9.12 8.51
N ILE A 295 -9.48 -8.03 8.04
CA ILE A 295 -9.09 -6.68 8.42
C ILE A 295 -10.28 -5.92 8.96
N THR A 296 -10.07 -5.21 10.05
CA THR A 296 -11.05 -4.27 10.60
C THR A 296 -10.48 -2.86 10.55
N VAL A 297 -11.31 -1.92 10.11
CA VAL A 297 -10.99 -0.51 10.15
C VAL A 297 -11.95 0.19 11.09
N SER A 298 -11.38 0.95 12.01
CA SER A 298 -12.13 1.75 12.95
C SER A 298 -11.61 3.17 12.98
N ASP A 299 -12.47 4.11 13.36
CA ASP A 299 -12.02 5.43 13.77
C ASP A 299 -11.11 5.24 15.00
N TRP A 300 -9.94 5.85 14.98
CA TRP A 300 -8.96 5.65 16.04
C TRP A 300 -9.34 6.42 17.31
N LYS A 301 -10.21 7.43 17.22
CA LYS A 301 -10.71 8.15 18.39
C LYS A 301 -11.81 7.37 19.09
N THR A 302 -12.79 6.86 18.34
CA THR A 302 -14.01 6.24 18.91
C THR A 302 -13.96 4.71 18.96
N GLY A 303 -13.09 4.08 18.16
CA GLY A 303 -13.12 2.63 17.96
C GLY A 303 -14.31 2.14 17.12
N GLU A 304 -15.16 3.05 16.63
CA GLU A 304 -16.31 2.71 15.79
C GLU A 304 -15.83 2.20 14.43
N ALA A 305 -16.46 1.12 13.94
CA ALA A 305 -16.14 0.55 12.65
C ALA A 305 -16.42 1.56 11.51
N ILE A 306 -15.45 1.73 10.60
CA ILE A 306 -15.59 2.58 9.41
C ILE A 306 -16.08 1.71 8.24
N PRO A 307 -17.30 1.91 7.73
CA PRO A 307 -17.81 1.16 6.59
C PRO A 307 -16.96 1.39 5.33
N GLY A 308 -16.57 0.32 4.64
CA GLY A 308 -15.81 0.41 3.39
C GLY A 308 -14.29 0.53 3.55
N GLY A 309 -13.75 0.58 4.78
CA GLY A 309 -12.31 0.51 5.05
C GLY A 309 -11.71 -0.90 4.95
N GLU A 310 -12.54 -1.92 4.76
CA GLU A 310 -12.06 -3.30 4.64
C GLU A 310 -11.05 -3.47 3.51
N ALA A 311 -9.94 -4.10 3.85
CA ALA A 311 -9.01 -4.62 2.88
C ALA A 311 -9.64 -5.67 1.97
N LEU A 312 -9.29 -5.62 0.70
CA LEU A 312 -9.77 -6.61 -0.26
C LEU A 312 -8.68 -7.64 -0.50
N ASP A 313 -9.04 -8.92 -0.34
CA ASP A 313 -8.27 -10.03 -0.93
C ASP A 313 -8.19 -9.87 -2.46
N ASP A 314 -7.34 -10.65 -3.14
CA ASP A 314 -7.14 -10.51 -4.59
C ASP A 314 -8.41 -10.72 -5.42
N VAL A 315 -9.34 -11.59 -5.00
CA VAL A 315 -10.61 -11.84 -5.69
C VAL A 315 -11.54 -10.64 -5.51
N SER A 316 -11.68 -10.17 -4.29
CA SER A 316 -12.52 -9.00 -3.94
C SER A 316 -11.95 -7.72 -4.58
N PHE A 317 -10.62 -7.59 -4.63
CA PHE A 317 -9.91 -6.51 -5.30
C PHE A 317 -10.26 -6.50 -6.78
N VAL A 318 -10.04 -7.60 -7.50
CA VAL A 318 -10.34 -7.71 -8.93
C VAL A 318 -11.80 -7.38 -9.22
N LYS A 319 -12.74 -7.96 -8.46
CA LYS A 319 -14.17 -7.71 -8.66
C LYS A 319 -14.49 -6.24 -8.51
N LYS A 320 -13.97 -5.59 -7.46
CA LYS A 320 -14.21 -4.17 -7.20
C LYS A 320 -13.56 -3.29 -8.27
N THR A 321 -12.29 -3.50 -8.58
CA THR A 321 -11.56 -2.71 -9.59
C THR A 321 -12.25 -2.76 -10.94
N ILE A 322 -12.69 -3.94 -11.39
CA ILE A 322 -13.43 -4.09 -12.64
C ILE A 322 -14.81 -3.43 -12.53
N ALA A 323 -15.56 -3.67 -11.45
CA ALA A 323 -16.88 -3.06 -11.27
C ALA A 323 -16.82 -1.52 -11.29
N ASP A 324 -15.86 -0.93 -10.58
CA ASP A 324 -15.65 0.52 -10.53
C ASP A 324 -15.26 1.08 -11.90
N ALA A 325 -14.38 0.37 -12.63
CA ALA A 325 -14.01 0.75 -14.00
C ALA A 325 -15.20 0.73 -14.95
N LEU A 326 -16.01 -0.33 -14.91
CA LEU A 326 -17.21 -0.46 -15.75
C LEU A 326 -18.28 0.57 -15.38
N ALA A 327 -18.48 0.85 -14.09
CA ALA A 327 -19.39 1.90 -13.62
C ALA A 327 -18.95 3.30 -14.10
N ALA A 328 -17.64 3.52 -14.22
CA ALA A 328 -17.06 4.72 -14.81
C ALA A 328 -17.01 4.72 -16.35
N ASN A 329 -17.61 3.72 -17.01
CA ASN A 329 -17.57 3.50 -18.46
C ASN A 329 -16.14 3.41 -19.05
N LYS A 330 -15.18 2.90 -18.27
CA LYS A 330 -13.81 2.64 -18.75
C LYS A 330 -13.73 1.28 -19.44
N THR A 331 -13.06 1.25 -20.58
CA THR A 331 -12.75 0.03 -21.34
C THR A 331 -11.33 -0.47 -21.12
N ASP A 332 -10.43 0.43 -20.72
CA ASP A 332 -9.04 0.13 -20.44
C ASP A 332 -8.92 -0.18 -18.94
N ILE A 333 -8.61 -1.43 -18.62
CA ILE A 333 -8.54 -1.92 -17.25
C ILE A 333 -7.13 -2.43 -17.00
N GLU A 334 -6.52 -1.92 -15.93
CA GLU A 334 -5.21 -2.38 -15.48
C GLU A 334 -5.34 -3.16 -14.18
N LEU A 335 -4.89 -4.41 -14.20
CA LEU A 335 -4.81 -5.26 -13.04
C LEU A 335 -3.34 -5.56 -12.76
N THR A 336 -2.85 -5.08 -11.65
CA THR A 336 -1.64 -5.67 -11.11
C THR A 336 -2.06 -6.89 -10.31
N LEU A 337 -1.48 -8.08 -10.54
CA LEU A 337 -1.82 -9.35 -9.84
C LEU A 337 -0.56 -9.97 -9.17
N PRO A 338 -0.68 -10.78 -8.10
CA PRO A 338 0.50 -11.44 -7.54
C PRO A 338 1.12 -12.38 -8.59
N ALA A 339 2.43 -12.63 -8.48
CA ALA A 339 3.16 -13.46 -9.45
C ALA A 339 2.53 -14.86 -9.61
N ASN A 340 2.03 -15.40 -8.50
CA ASN A 340 1.38 -16.69 -8.33
C ASN A 340 -0.16 -16.60 -8.23
N ALA A 341 -0.79 -15.58 -8.85
CA ALA A 341 -2.25 -15.46 -8.86
C ALA A 341 -2.91 -16.79 -9.25
N ASP A 342 -3.81 -17.28 -8.40
CA ASP A 342 -4.42 -18.58 -8.58
C ASP A 342 -5.65 -18.51 -9.51
N LYS A 343 -6.23 -19.67 -9.79
CA LYS A 343 -7.42 -19.80 -10.65
C LYS A 343 -8.61 -18.96 -10.15
N SER A 344 -8.78 -18.78 -8.84
CA SER A 344 -9.91 -18.05 -8.28
C SER A 344 -9.90 -16.58 -8.67
N VAL A 345 -8.70 -15.98 -8.76
CA VAL A 345 -8.50 -14.61 -9.23
C VAL A 345 -8.96 -14.47 -10.69
N PHE A 346 -8.57 -15.39 -11.56
CA PHE A 346 -8.98 -15.36 -12.98
C PHE A 346 -10.46 -15.66 -13.19
N ASP A 347 -11.03 -16.59 -12.41
CA ASP A 347 -12.48 -16.80 -12.37
C ASP A 347 -13.20 -15.49 -11.98
N ALA A 348 -12.68 -14.77 -10.99
CA ALA A 348 -13.23 -13.48 -10.57
C ALA A 348 -13.13 -12.40 -11.67
N ILE A 349 -12.03 -12.35 -12.43
CA ILE A 349 -11.91 -11.45 -13.59
C ILE A 349 -13.01 -11.75 -14.60
N ARG A 350 -13.14 -13.02 -15.00
CA ARG A 350 -14.15 -13.43 -15.99
C ARG A 350 -15.56 -13.09 -15.53
N GLU A 351 -15.91 -13.41 -14.29
CA GLU A 351 -17.22 -13.09 -13.72
C GLU A 351 -17.49 -11.58 -13.69
N ALA A 352 -16.51 -10.77 -13.28
CA ALA A 352 -16.67 -9.33 -13.20
C ALA A 352 -16.82 -8.67 -14.58
N LEU A 353 -16.22 -9.25 -15.63
CA LEU A 353 -16.32 -8.73 -16.99
C LEU A 353 -17.62 -9.09 -17.71
N LYS A 354 -18.42 -10.07 -17.24
CA LYS A 354 -19.62 -10.55 -17.95
C LYS A 354 -20.66 -9.47 -18.29
N GLY A 355 -20.69 -8.37 -17.54
CA GLY A 355 -21.60 -7.24 -17.79
C GLY A 355 -21.13 -6.28 -18.88
N ALA A 356 -19.89 -6.40 -19.36
CA ALA A 356 -19.34 -5.57 -20.42
C ALA A 356 -19.76 -6.07 -21.82
N ASN A 357 -19.61 -5.20 -22.82
CA ASN A 357 -19.94 -5.55 -24.21
C ASN A 357 -18.86 -6.46 -24.81
N ASP A 358 -19.26 -7.39 -25.69
CA ASP A 358 -18.33 -8.29 -26.37
C ASP A 358 -17.26 -7.51 -27.16
N GLY A 359 -15.99 -7.88 -26.97
CA GLY A 359 -14.85 -7.24 -27.61
C GLY A 359 -14.70 -5.75 -27.28
N SER A 360 -15.10 -5.30 -26.09
CA SER A 360 -14.92 -3.90 -25.67
C SER A 360 -13.77 -3.65 -24.70
N ILE A 361 -13.22 -4.68 -24.05
CA ILE A 361 -12.30 -4.52 -22.91
C ILE A 361 -10.84 -4.70 -23.32
N GLU A 362 -10.01 -3.72 -22.96
CA GLU A 362 -8.56 -3.76 -23.10
C GLU A 362 -7.94 -4.00 -21.73
N LEU A 363 -7.39 -5.20 -21.50
CA LEU A 363 -6.91 -5.63 -20.19
C LEU A 363 -5.39 -5.67 -20.14
N THR A 364 -4.79 -4.93 -19.21
CA THR A 364 -3.35 -5.04 -18.91
C THR A 364 -3.16 -5.75 -17.58
N VAL A 365 -2.41 -6.87 -17.59
CA VAL A 365 -2.09 -7.64 -16.39
C VAL A 365 -0.60 -7.56 -16.09
N TYR A 366 -0.26 -7.02 -14.92
CA TYR A 366 1.11 -6.90 -14.43
C TYR A 366 1.48 -8.00 -13.43
N LYS A 367 2.79 -8.29 -13.37
CA LYS A 367 3.51 -9.22 -12.47
C LYS A 367 3.19 -10.72 -12.55
N VAL A 368 2.02 -11.14 -12.99
CA VAL A 368 1.67 -12.57 -13.15
C VAL A 368 2.73 -13.29 -13.98
N GLU A 369 3.20 -14.43 -13.49
CA GLU A 369 4.21 -15.24 -14.18
C GLU A 369 3.62 -16.42 -14.96
N ALA A 370 2.42 -16.87 -14.62
CA ALA A 370 1.75 -17.98 -15.30
C ALA A 370 0.23 -17.74 -15.40
N LEU A 371 -0.36 -18.06 -16.55
CA LEU A 371 -1.81 -18.12 -16.68
C LEU A 371 -2.30 -19.55 -16.50
N PRO A 372 -3.17 -19.83 -15.51
CA PRO A 372 -3.69 -21.17 -15.28
C PRO A 372 -4.65 -21.61 -16.39
N SER A 373 -4.96 -22.91 -16.42
CA SER A 373 -5.90 -23.43 -17.41
C SER A 373 -7.25 -22.74 -17.32
N ASN A 374 -7.81 -22.37 -18.47
CA ASN A 374 -9.09 -21.65 -18.59
C ASN A 374 -9.10 -20.23 -17.99
N ALA A 375 -7.95 -19.60 -17.73
CA ALA A 375 -7.86 -18.27 -17.10
C ALA A 375 -8.85 -17.24 -17.68
N PHE A 376 -8.94 -17.16 -19.00
CA PHE A 376 -9.82 -16.27 -19.75
C PHE A 376 -10.75 -17.04 -20.69
N SER A 377 -10.94 -18.35 -20.51
CA SER A 377 -11.79 -19.14 -21.40
C SER A 377 -13.21 -18.55 -21.48
N ASP A 378 -13.71 -18.45 -22.71
CA ASP A 378 -14.99 -17.86 -23.12
C ASP A 378 -15.20 -16.39 -22.70
N CYS A 379 -14.12 -15.63 -22.43
CA CYS A 379 -14.21 -14.23 -22.06
C CYS A 379 -14.53 -13.32 -23.26
N GLN A 380 -15.80 -13.33 -23.70
CA GLN A 380 -16.27 -12.57 -24.88
C GLN A 380 -16.01 -11.05 -24.82
N PRO A 381 -16.07 -10.37 -23.65
CA PRO A 381 -15.78 -8.94 -23.56
C PRO A 381 -14.33 -8.56 -23.85
N LEU A 382 -13.39 -9.51 -23.75
CA LEU A 382 -11.97 -9.22 -23.89
C LEU A 382 -11.61 -8.96 -25.36
N LYS A 383 -11.14 -7.74 -25.65
CA LYS A 383 -10.69 -7.27 -26.97
C LYS A 383 -9.18 -7.36 -27.13
N SER A 384 -8.44 -6.93 -26.12
CA SER A 384 -6.98 -6.97 -26.11
C SER A 384 -6.48 -7.37 -24.72
N ILE A 385 -5.35 -8.07 -24.70
CA ILE A 385 -4.67 -8.41 -23.45
C ILE A 385 -3.17 -8.16 -23.52
N SER A 386 -2.64 -7.51 -22.49
CA SER A 386 -1.22 -7.20 -22.30
C SER A 386 -0.67 -7.90 -21.07
N LEU A 387 0.26 -8.84 -21.29
CA LEU A 387 0.81 -9.78 -20.31
C LEU A 387 2.32 -9.59 -20.20
N GLN A 388 2.74 -8.58 -19.44
CA GLN A 388 4.14 -8.12 -19.45
C GLN A 388 5.13 -9.14 -18.88
N ASN A 389 4.73 -9.96 -17.91
CA ASN A 389 5.62 -10.84 -17.13
C ASN A 389 5.32 -12.33 -17.24
N VAL A 390 4.27 -12.70 -17.98
CA VAL A 390 3.83 -14.10 -18.11
C VAL A 390 4.89 -14.90 -18.87
N LYS A 391 5.28 -16.03 -18.29
CA LYS A 391 6.26 -17.00 -18.81
C LYS A 391 5.57 -18.23 -19.39
N SER A 392 4.47 -18.69 -18.78
CA SER A 392 3.68 -19.82 -19.28
C SER A 392 2.20 -19.50 -19.42
N ILE A 393 1.59 -20.06 -20.45
CA ILE A 393 0.14 -20.01 -20.71
C ILE A 393 -0.36 -21.46 -20.74
N GLU A 394 -1.20 -21.84 -19.77
CA GLU A 394 -1.70 -23.21 -19.65
C GLU A 394 -2.90 -23.50 -20.58
N SER A 395 -3.32 -24.77 -20.61
CA SER A 395 -4.30 -25.25 -21.60
C SER A 395 -5.61 -24.48 -21.54
N PHE A 396 -6.18 -24.19 -22.70
CA PHE A 396 -7.45 -23.46 -22.84
C PHE A 396 -7.46 -22.04 -22.23
N ALA A 397 -6.31 -21.45 -21.90
CA ALA A 397 -6.27 -20.15 -21.20
C ALA A 397 -7.09 -19.04 -21.87
N PHE A 398 -7.17 -19.00 -23.20
CA PHE A 398 -8.00 -18.06 -23.98
C PHE A 398 -8.98 -18.77 -24.91
N HIS A 399 -9.30 -20.04 -24.66
CA HIS A 399 -10.19 -20.81 -25.52
C HIS A 399 -11.55 -20.11 -25.65
N GLY A 400 -12.02 -19.93 -26.88
CA GLY A 400 -13.35 -19.35 -27.15
C GLY A 400 -13.46 -17.84 -26.95
N CYS A 401 -12.35 -17.10 -26.81
CA CYS A 401 -12.38 -15.64 -26.71
C CYS A 401 -12.67 -14.97 -28.07
N ASN A 402 -13.93 -14.98 -28.52
CA ASN A 402 -14.29 -14.48 -29.85
C ASN A 402 -14.17 -12.96 -30.01
N GLY A 403 -14.11 -12.20 -28.90
CA GLY A 403 -13.85 -10.76 -28.92
C GLY A 403 -12.37 -10.41 -29.07
N LEU A 404 -11.46 -11.36 -28.82
CA LEU A 404 -10.03 -11.10 -28.65
C LEU A 404 -9.34 -10.88 -29.99
N GLU A 405 -8.85 -9.66 -30.19
CA GLU A 405 -8.15 -9.22 -31.41
C GLU A 405 -6.63 -9.18 -31.23
N THR A 406 -6.15 -8.86 -30.02
CA THR A 406 -4.72 -8.64 -29.77
C THR A 406 -4.23 -9.31 -28.49
N ILE A 407 -3.15 -10.07 -28.61
CA ILE A 407 -2.42 -10.65 -27.47
C ILE A 407 -0.99 -10.10 -27.49
N TYR A 408 -0.58 -9.47 -26.39
CA TYR A 408 0.79 -9.01 -26.18
C TYR A 408 1.41 -9.73 -24.99
N ALA A 409 2.25 -10.73 -25.24
CA ALA A 409 2.86 -11.57 -24.21
C ALA A 409 4.36 -11.83 -24.50
N PRO A 410 5.20 -10.77 -24.46
CA PRO A 410 6.56 -10.79 -25.02
C PRO A 410 7.56 -11.65 -24.23
N ARG A 411 7.19 -12.13 -23.03
CA ARG A 411 8.06 -12.94 -22.17
C ARG A 411 7.64 -14.42 -22.09
N VAL A 412 6.57 -14.80 -22.79
CA VAL A 412 6.08 -16.17 -22.79
C VAL A 412 7.09 -17.07 -23.50
N SER A 413 7.40 -18.21 -22.87
CA SER A 413 8.27 -19.24 -23.41
C SER A 413 7.60 -20.62 -23.51
N SER A 414 6.48 -20.83 -22.80
CA SER A 414 5.72 -22.08 -22.83
C SER A 414 4.23 -21.82 -23.06
N ILE A 415 3.63 -22.55 -24.00
CA ILE A 415 2.19 -22.46 -24.31
C ILE A 415 1.63 -23.87 -24.38
N SER A 416 0.63 -24.18 -23.56
CA SER A 416 -0.01 -25.50 -23.50
C SER A 416 -1.14 -25.64 -24.53
N ASP A 417 -1.76 -26.81 -24.56
CA ASP A 417 -2.72 -27.23 -25.58
C ASP A 417 -3.93 -26.29 -25.72
N LEU A 418 -4.33 -26.02 -26.97
CA LEU A 418 -5.55 -25.28 -27.30
C LEU A 418 -5.64 -23.89 -26.65
N ALA A 419 -4.51 -23.31 -26.23
CA ALA A 419 -4.48 -22.07 -25.45
C ALA A 419 -5.18 -20.88 -26.12
N PHE A 420 -5.17 -20.79 -27.46
CA PHE A 420 -5.84 -19.75 -28.24
C PHE A 420 -6.89 -20.32 -29.20
N ALA A 421 -7.34 -21.55 -28.99
CA ALA A 421 -8.32 -22.18 -29.87
C ALA A 421 -9.64 -21.39 -29.89
N ASP A 422 -10.27 -21.31 -31.06
CA ASP A 422 -11.53 -20.59 -31.29
C ASP A 422 -11.49 -19.07 -31.02
N CYS A 423 -10.30 -18.45 -31.01
CA CYS A 423 -10.17 -16.98 -31.02
C CYS A 423 -10.41 -16.40 -32.43
N HIS A 424 -11.66 -16.38 -32.91
CA HIS A 424 -11.96 -16.08 -34.31
C HIS A 424 -11.64 -14.65 -34.77
N ARG A 425 -11.52 -13.67 -33.86
CA ARG A 425 -11.20 -12.27 -34.19
C ARG A 425 -9.73 -11.92 -34.01
N LEU A 426 -8.88 -12.89 -33.68
CA LEU A 426 -7.47 -12.63 -33.45
C LEU A 426 -6.82 -12.04 -34.70
N ARG A 427 -6.07 -10.96 -34.53
CA ARG A 427 -5.40 -10.20 -35.61
C ARG A 427 -3.92 -9.96 -35.34
N SER A 428 -3.53 -9.87 -34.07
CA SER A 428 -2.16 -9.58 -33.68
C SER A 428 -1.75 -10.39 -32.46
N VAL A 429 -0.60 -11.04 -32.56
CA VAL A 429 -0.05 -11.85 -31.48
C VAL A 429 1.43 -11.51 -31.33
N THR A 430 1.85 -11.15 -30.12
CA THR A 430 3.26 -11.00 -29.76
C THR A 430 3.61 -12.01 -28.69
N LEU A 431 4.60 -12.85 -28.97
CA LEU A 431 5.10 -13.88 -28.06
C LEU A 431 6.61 -13.69 -27.81
N GLY A 432 7.10 -14.31 -26.74
CA GLY A 432 8.52 -14.34 -26.42
C GLY A 432 9.30 -15.39 -27.20
N ASN A 433 10.35 -15.92 -26.58
CA ASN A 433 11.15 -17.02 -27.12
C ASN A 433 10.50 -18.35 -26.71
N ILE A 434 9.67 -18.90 -27.59
CA ILE A 434 8.93 -20.14 -27.35
C ILE A 434 9.89 -21.32 -27.42
N SER A 435 10.03 -22.04 -26.30
CA SER A 435 10.82 -23.26 -26.17
C SER A 435 9.96 -24.53 -26.14
N ALA A 436 8.71 -24.41 -25.66
CA ALA A 436 7.76 -25.51 -25.58
C ALA A 436 6.36 -25.04 -26.02
N ALA A 437 5.71 -25.83 -26.87
CA ALA A 437 4.36 -25.54 -27.35
C ALA A 437 3.54 -26.84 -27.44
N GLY A 438 2.31 -26.80 -26.93
CA GLY A 438 1.34 -27.88 -26.99
C GLY A 438 0.71 -28.07 -28.37
N PHE A 439 -0.30 -28.93 -28.45
CA PHE A 439 -1.01 -29.24 -29.68
C PHE A 439 -2.09 -28.20 -29.97
N SER A 440 -2.34 -27.96 -31.26
CA SER A 440 -3.49 -27.17 -31.75
C SER A 440 -3.68 -25.80 -31.06
N ILE A 441 -2.59 -25.12 -30.70
CA ILE A 441 -2.62 -23.82 -29.99
C ILE A 441 -3.52 -22.79 -30.68
N PHE A 442 -3.51 -22.76 -32.01
CA PHE A 442 -4.32 -21.87 -32.85
C PHE A 442 -5.40 -22.63 -33.63
N ASP A 443 -6.05 -23.62 -33.01
CA ASP A 443 -7.12 -24.33 -33.70
C ASP A 443 -8.31 -23.44 -33.99
N VAL A 444 -8.89 -23.59 -35.19
CA VAL A 444 -10.02 -22.77 -35.66
C VAL A 444 -9.77 -21.24 -35.59
N VAL A 445 -8.50 -20.83 -35.54
CA VAL A 445 -8.08 -19.43 -35.66
C VAL A 445 -7.74 -19.15 -37.13
N PRO A 446 -8.24 -18.06 -37.75
CA PRO A 446 -7.89 -17.67 -39.11
C PRO A 446 -6.48 -17.05 -39.15
N THR A 447 -5.44 -17.85 -38.92
CA THR A 447 -4.04 -17.38 -38.76
C THR A 447 -3.52 -16.63 -39.99
N GLU A 448 -4.03 -16.91 -41.19
CA GLU A 448 -3.70 -16.16 -42.41
C GLU A 448 -4.08 -14.67 -42.36
N GLY A 449 -4.90 -14.26 -41.39
CA GLY A 449 -5.22 -12.86 -41.07
C GLY A 449 -4.47 -12.30 -39.86
N VAL A 450 -3.63 -13.10 -39.19
CA VAL A 450 -2.91 -12.75 -37.95
C VAL A 450 -1.48 -12.32 -38.23
N ASP A 451 -1.11 -11.14 -37.73
CA ASP A 451 0.26 -10.65 -37.66
C ASP A 451 0.94 -11.21 -36.39
N LEU A 452 1.97 -12.04 -36.55
CA LEU A 452 2.71 -12.67 -35.45
C LEU A 452 4.07 -11.99 -35.25
N THR A 453 4.37 -11.58 -34.02
CA THR A 453 5.69 -11.10 -33.61
C THR A 453 6.30 -12.09 -32.61
N LEU A 454 7.52 -12.52 -32.89
CA LEU A 454 8.30 -13.43 -32.05
C LEU A 454 9.56 -12.72 -31.52
N SER A 455 10.15 -13.25 -30.45
CA SER A 455 11.46 -12.82 -29.98
C SER A 455 12.52 -12.90 -31.09
N GLU A 456 13.50 -12.00 -31.09
CA GLU A 456 14.64 -12.08 -32.01
C GLU A 456 15.50 -13.33 -31.81
N ASP A 457 15.41 -13.93 -30.61
CA ASP A 457 16.14 -15.13 -30.22
C ASP A 457 15.40 -16.44 -30.54
N GLN A 458 14.21 -16.36 -31.15
CA GLN A 458 13.37 -17.52 -31.46
C GLN A 458 14.14 -18.58 -32.26
N LYS A 459 13.95 -19.83 -31.88
CA LYS A 459 14.46 -21.02 -32.58
C LYS A 459 13.41 -21.62 -33.49
N VAL A 460 13.86 -22.35 -34.52
CA VAL A 460 12.95 -23.17 -35.33
C VAL A 460 12.23 -24.15 -34.41
N MET A 461 10.94 -24.38 -34.65
CA MET A 461 10.14 -25.29 -33.83
C MET A 461 9.99 -26.61 -34.55
N THR A 462 10.37 -27.71 -33.90
CA THR A 462 10.22 -29.06 -34.42
C THR A 462 9.21 -29.84 -33.59
N LYS A 463 8.53 -30.81 -34.20
CA LYS A 463 7.64 -31.69 -33.45
C LYS A 463 8.47 -32.65 -32.58
N LYS A 464 8.20 -32.64 -31.29
CA LYS A 464 8.83 -33.53 -30.30
C LYS A 464 8.26 -34.95 -30.39
N ASP A 465 6.92 -35.05 -30.48
CA ASP A 465 6.12 -36.27 -30.65
C ASP A 465 4.92 -35.97 -31.57
N ILE A 466 3.90 -36.84 -31.67
CA ILE A 466 2.76 -36.64 -32.60
C ILE A 466 2.04 -35.29 -32.39
N ASP A 467 2.03 -34.77 -31.15
CA ASP A 467 1.15 -33.66 -30.76
C ASP A 467 1.89 -32.40 -30.24
N ALA A 468 3.15 -32.48 -29.78
CA ALA A 468 3.85 -31.35 -29.13
C ALA A 468 5.03 -30.79 -29.94
N TRP A 469 5.32 -29.50 -29.77
CA TRP A 469 6.42 -28.76 -30.39
C TRP A 469 7.52 -28.39 -29.38
N GLN A 470 8.77 -28.39 -29.83
CA GLN A 470 9.93 -27.98 -29.07
C GLN A 470 10.88 -27.13 -29.92
N SER A 471 11.65 -26.24 -29.29
CA SER A 471 12.71 -25.51 -29.98
C SER A 471 13.83 -26.43 -30.45
N ASP A 472 14.25 -26.27 -31.69
CA ASP A 472 15.53 -26.79 -32.19
C ASP A 472 16.63 -25.78 -31.89
N GLU A 473 17.37 -26.04 -30.81
CA GLU A 473 18.44 -25.15 -30.35
C GLU A 473 19.59 -24.96 -31.36
N SER A 474 19.65 -25.79 -32.41
CA SER A 474 20.67 -25.69 -33.45
C SER A 474 20.39 -24.62 -34.52
N GLU A 475 19.13 -24.21 -34.69
CA GLU A 475 18.71 -23.33 -35.78
C GLU A 475 17.94 -22.08 -35.31
N LYS A 476 18.34 -20.91 -35.80
CA LYS A 476 17.60 -19.67 -35.57
C LYS A 476 16.37 -19.64 -36.47
N TYR A 477 15.23 -19.21 -35.92
CA TYR A 477 14.02 -19.03 -36.70
C TYR A 477 14.14 -17.86 -37.69
N ALA A 478 14.82 -16.78 -37.31
CA ALA A 478 15.08 -15.65 -38.20
C ALA A 478 15.75 -16.14 -39.51
N ASP A 479 15.20 -15.71 -40.65
CA ASP A 479 15.56 -16.12 -42.01
C ASP A 479 15.55 -17.62 -42.35
N SER A 480 15.01 -18.47 -41.47
CA SER A 480 14.75 -19.89 -41.75
C SER A 480 13.71 -20.08 -42.88
N PRO A 481 13.61 -21.28 -43.46
CA PRO A 481 12.55 -21.61 -44.42
C PRO A 481 11.15 -21.36 -43.88
N ASP A 482 10.90 -21.68 -42.61
CA ASP A 482 9.61 -21.49 -41.94
C ASP A 482 9.25 -20.01 -41.83
N HIS A 483 10.20 -19.18 -41.39
CA HIS A 483 9.99 -17.73 -41.30
C HIS A 483 9.69 -17.08 -42.66
N LYS A 484 10.42 -17.47 -43.71
CA LYS A 484 10.18 -17.00 -45.09
C LYS A 484 8.82 -17.41 -45.64
N GLN A 485 8.32 -18.58 -45.23
CA GLN A 485 7.00 -19.10 -45.60
C GLN A 485 5.90 -18.63 -44.66
N ARG A 486 6.21 -17.79 -43.66
CA ARG A 486 5.29 -17.33 -42.61
C ARG A 486 4.66 -18.50 -41.85
N GLN A 487 5.44 -19.57 -41.65
CA GLN A 487 5.00 -20.76 -40.95
C GLN A 487 5.53 -20.79 -39.53
N PHE A 488 4.64 -20.98 -38.55
CA PHE A 488 5.03 -21.21 -37.16
C PHE A 488 4.07 -22.22 -36.53
N LEU A 489 4.60 -23.22 -35.82
CA LEU A 489 3.82 -24.30 -35.20
C LEU A 489 2.84 -24.98 -36.17
N GLY A 490 3.23 -25.13 -37.44
CA GLY A 490 2.44 -25.78 -38.49
C GLY A 490 1.27 -24.95 -39.04
N LYS A 491 1.19 -23.65 -38.74
CA LYS A 491 0.19 -22.71 -39.28
C LYS A 491 0.87 -21.65 -40.13
N ILE A 492 0.17 -21.18 -41.17
CA ILE A 492 0.59 -20.04 -41.99
C ILE A 492 -0.05 -18.77 -41.42
N PHE A 493 0.77 -17.72 -41.25
CA PHE A 493 0.36 -16.42 -40.74
C PHE A 493 0.28 -15.36 -41.84
N LYS A 494 -0.46 -14.28 -41.57
CA LYS A 494 -0.51 -13.10 -42.45
C LYS A 494 0.87 -12.50 -42.59
N SER A 495 1.53 -12.25 -41.47
CA SER A 495 2.93 -11.84 -41.43
C SER A 495 3.60 -12.43 -40.20
N ILE A 496 4.91 -12.66 -40.30
CA ILE A 496 5.73 -13.01 -39.14
C ILE A 496 6.90 -12.03 -39.06
N LYS A 497 7.07 -11.41 -37.89
CA LYS A 497 8.23 -10.61 -37.51
C LYS A 497 9.09 -11.40 -36.53
N CYS A 498 10.37 -11.57 -36.88
CA CYS A 498 11.39 -12.15 -36.00
C CYS A 498 12.72 -11.42 -36.22
N GLY A 499 13.30 -10.86 -35.16
CA GLY A 499 14.47 -10.00 -35.26
C GLY A 499 14.18 -8.73 -36.08
N ARG A 500 15.06 -8.43 -37.05
CA ARG A 500 14.93 -7.24 -37.91
C ARG A 500 14.01 -7.45 -39.11
N ASN A 501 13.64 -8.70 -39.40
CA ASN A 501 12.95 -9.06 -40.62
C ASN A 501 11.46 -9.28 -40.36
N THR A 502 10.65 -8.95 -41.36
CA THR A 502 9.21 -9.22 -41.38
C THR A 502 8.87 -9.75 -42.74
N TYR A 503 8.27 -10.93 -42.80
CA TYR A 503 7.77 -11.52 -44.03
C TYR A 503 6.24 -11.36 -44.06
N PRO A 504 5.70 -10.48 -44.92
CA PRO A 504 4.26 -10.28 -45.08
C PRO A 504 3.65 -11.21 -46.14
N GLN A 505 2.31 -11.22 -46.20
CA GLN A 505 1.51 -12.06 -47.11
C GLN A 505 1.84 -11.88 -48.59
#